data_AF-A0A1D8D4I4-F1
#
_entry.id   AF-A0A1D8D4I4-F1
#
_cell.length_a   1.000
_cell.length_b   1.000
_cell.length_c   1.000
_cell.angle_alpha   90.00
_cell.angle_beta   90.00
_cell.angle_gamma   90.00
#
_symmetry.space_group_name_H-M   'P 1'
#
loop_
_entity.id
_entity.type
_entity.pdbx_description
1 polymer ?
#
loop_
_entity_poly.entity_id
_entity_poly.type
_entity_poly.pdbx_seq_one_letter_code
_entity_poly.pdbx_strand_id
1 'polypeptide(L)'
;MLRLFVDKGLLVIDTFTCEEVSQIVSYAQKHRALSFEDCSLVVTRRMHNALVITGDRKLRTVIESKQLEIHGILWLFDRMVDNSDITNNLAAGKLQELRTMNCRLPVDEMEERIRLWEIE
;
A
#
# COMPACT_ATOMS: atom_id res chain seq x y z
N MET A 1 -12.14 11.67 9.74
CA MET A 1 -10.68 11.74 9.49
C MET A 1 -10.35 11.66 8.00
N LEU A 2 -10.80 10.64 7.26
CA LEU A 2 -10.50 10.52 5.81
C LEU A 2 -11.24 11.52 4.90
N ARG A 3 -12.43 11.97 5.30
CA ARG A 3 -13.25 12.90 4.50
C ARG A 3 -12.52 14.19 4.12
N LEU A 4 -11.67 14.70 5.00
CA LEU A 4 -10.85 15.90 4.74
C LEU A 4 -9.96 15.73 3.50
N PHE A 5 -9.40 14.55 3.27
CA PHE A 5 -8.55 14.28 2.11
C PHE A 5 -9.38 14.14 0.84
N VAL A 6 -10.60 13.62 0.94
CA VAL A 6 -11.55 13.56 -0.17
C VAL A 6 -11.98 14.97 -0.59
N ASP A 7 -12.37 15.80 0.37
CA ASP A 7 -12.82 17.17 0.10
C ASP A 7 -11.68 18.03 -0.48
N LYS A 8 -10.42 17.72 -0.15
CA LYS A 8 -9.21 18.36 -0.73
C LYS A 8 -8.77 17.76 -2.07
N GLY A 9 -9.44 16.72 -2.58
CA GLY A 9 -9.06 16.03 -3.82
C GLY A 9 -7.78 15.21 -3.73
N LEU A 10 -7.26 14.97 -2.52
CA LEU A 10 -6.06 14.15 -2.26
C LEU A 10 -6.39 12.65 -2.19
N LEU A 11 -7.66 12.31 -1.95
CA LEU A 11 -8.16 10.95 -1.95
C LEU A 11 -9.41 10.86 -2.82
N VAL A 12 -9.39 10.02 -3.85
CA VAL A 12 -10.54 9.79 -4.72
C VAL A 12 -11.28 8.55 -4.23
N ILE A 13 -12.60 8.64 -4.11
CA ILE A 13 -13.45 7.47 -3.82
C ILE A 13 -13.76 6.79 -5.14
N ASP A 14 -13.25 5.59 -5.30
CA ASP A 14 -13.64 4.70 -6.40
C ASP A 14 -14.91 3.94 -6.02
N THR A 15 -15.86 3.83 -6.96
CA THR A 15 -17.17 3.20 -6.73
C THR A 15 -17.42 2.12 -7.76
N PHE A 16 -17.96 0.99 -7.31
CA PHE A 16 -18.28 -0.11 -8.19
C PHE A 16 -19.72 -0.03 -8.71
N THR A 17 -19.87 -0.29 -10.00
CA THR A 17 -21.13 -0.65 -10.64
C THR A 17 -21.59 -2.06 -10.21
N CYS A 18 -22.86 -2.39 -10.43
CA CYS A 18 -23.38 -3.73 -10.16
C CYS A 18 -22.63 -4.83 -10.95
N GLU A 19 -22.16 -4.51 -12.15
CA GLU A 19 -21.38 -5.45 -12.97
C GLU A 19 -20.01 -5.71 -12.35
N GLU A 20 -19.31 -4.66 -11.92
CA GLU A 20 -18.00 -4.80 -11.26
C GLU A 20 -18.12 -5.53 -9.91
N VAL A 21 -19.18 -5.26 -9.13
CA VAL A 21 -19.48 -6.03 -7.92
C VAL A 21 -19.68 -7.51 -8.26
N SER A 22 -20.38 -7.83 -9.35
CA SER A 22 -20.56 -9.23 -9.78
C SER A 22 -19.24 -9.90 -10.15
N GLN A 23 -18.30 -9.16 -10.74
CA GLN A 23 -16.95 -9.66 -11.02
C GLN A 23 -16.18 -9.94 -9.71
N ILE A 24 -16.29 -9.06 -8.71
CA ILE A 24 -15.69 -9.26 -7.39
C ILE A 24 -16.27 -10.50 -6.71
N VAL A 25 -17.60 -10.67 -6.73
CA VAL A 25 -18.26 -11.86 -6.18
C VAL A 25 -17.79 -13.14 -6.87
N SER A 26 -17.74 -13.16 -8.20
CA SER A 26 -17.25 -14.31 -8.98
C SER A 26 -15.79 -14.62 -8.65
N TYR A 27 -14.97 -13.58 -8.46
CA TYR A 27 -13.58 -13.73 -8.08
C TYR A 27 -13.43 -14.30 -6.66
N ALA A 28 -14.21 -13.80 -5.70
CA ALA A 28 -14.20 -14.25 -4.31
C ALA A 28 -14.64 -15.72 -4.17
N GLN A 29 -15.61 -16.17 -4.96
CA GLN A 29 -16.03 -17.58 -4.99
C GLN A 29 -14.89 -18.52 -5.38
N LYS A 30 -13.98 -18.08 -6.25
CA LYS A 30 -12.80 -18.83 -6.71
C LYS A 30 -11.59 -18.70 -5.76
N HIS A 31 -11.58 -17.69 -4.88
CA HIS A 31 -10.46 -17.37 -4.01
C HIS A 31 -10.90 -17.25 -2.54
N ARG A 32 -11.49 -18.32 -2.00
CA ARG A 32 -12.07 -18.36 -0.64
C ARG A 32 -11.09 -18.06 0.50
N ALA A 33 -9.78 -18.05 0.23
CA ALA A 33 -8.77 -17.67 1.21
C ALA A 33 -8.66 -16.15 1.41
N LEU A 34 -9.22 -15.35 0.50
CA LEU A 34 -9.28 -13.90 0.60
C LEU A 34 -10.63 -13.43 1.13
N SER A 35 -10.62 -12.28 1.80
CA SER A 35 -11.83 -11.54 2.13
C SER A 35 -12.47 -10.94 0.86
N PHE A 36 -13.73 -10.50 0.96
CA PHE A 36 -14.40 -9.85 -0.17
C PHE A 36 -13.70 -8.51 -0.52
N GLU A 37 -13.22 -7.82 0.50
CA GLU A 37 -12.47 -6.57 0.42
C GLU A 37 -11.10 -6.76 -0.25
N ASP A 38 -10.39 -7.84 0.09
CA ASP A 38 -9.14 -8.20 -0.60
C ASP A 38 -9.40 -8.57 -2.07
N CYS A 39 -10.53 -9.23 -2.34
CA CYS A 39 -10.94 -9.54 -3.71
C CYS A 39 -11.26 -8.27 -4.50
N SER A 40 -11.91 -7.27 -3.89
CA SER A 40 -12.20 -6.01 -4.57
C SER A 40 -10.90 -5.29 -4.96
N LEU A 41 -9.90 -5.24 -4.07
CA LEU A 41 -8.58 -4.66 -4.39
C LEU A 41 -7.91 -5.32 -5.60
N VAL A 42 -7.94 -6.66 -5.69
CA VAL A 42 -7.35 -7.37 -6.84
C VAL A 42 -8.11 -7.08 -8.14
N VAL A 43 -9.44 -6.96 -8.08
CA VAL A 43 -10.25 -6.61 -9.25
C VAL A 43 -10.00 -5.15 -9.66
N THR A 44 -10.05 -4.19 -8.74
CA THR A 44 -9.72 -2.77 -8.99
C THR A 44 -8.33 -2.61 -9.61
N ARG A 45 -7.32 -3.30 -9.05
CA ARG A 45 -5.96 -3.32 -9.60
C ARG A 45 -5.92 -3.72 -11.08
N ARG A 46 -6.75 -4.68 -11.49
CA ARG A 46 -6.84 -5.15 -12.88
C ARG A 46 -7.60 -4.18 -13.77
N MET A 47 -8.72 -3.63 -13.28
CA MET A 47 -9.55 -2.71 -14.06
C MET A 47 -8.84 -1.38 -14.35
N HIS A 48 -8.15 -0.83 -13.35
CA HIS A 48 -7.55 0.51 -13.44
C HIS A 48 -6.04 0.49 -13.67
N ASN A 49 -5.43 -0.69 -13.78
CA ASN A 49 -3.97 -0.86 -13.75
C ASN A 49 -3.31 -0.09 -12.58
N ALA A 50 -3.99 -0.03 -11.43
CA ALA A 50 -3.57 0.76 -10.27
C ALA A 50 -2.29 0.18 -9.64
N LEU A 51 -1.66 0.83 -8.66
CA LEU A 51 -0.63 0.18 -7.84
C LEU A 51 -1.27 -0.26 -6.52
N VAL A 52 -0.89 -1.44 -6.00
CA VAL A 52 -1.33 -1.86 -4.66
C VAL A 52 -0.23 -1.58 -3.65
N ILE A 53 -0.59 -0.86 -2.58
CA ILE A 53 0.28 -0.62 -1.44
C ILE A 53 -0.35 -1.25 -0.21
N THR A 54 0.32 -2.25 0.36
CA THR A 54 -0.19 -2.95 1.55
C THR A 54 0.94 -3.52 2.42
N GLY A 55 0.69 -3.52 3.73
CA GLY A 55 1.48 -4.26 4.71
C GLY A 55 0.91 -5.65 5.03
N ASP A 56 -0.26 -6.02 4.48
CA ASP A 56 -0.87 -7.32 4.74
C ASP A 56 -0.16 -8.44 3.97
N ARG A 57 0.33 -9.44 4.71
CA ARG A 57 1.09 -10.55 4.15
C ARG A 57 0.23 -11.45 3.27
N LYS A 58 -1.03 -11.71 3.64
CA LYS A 58 -1.90 -12.63 2.89
C LYS A 58 -2.26 -12.03 1.53
N LEU A 59 -2.66 -10.75 1.52
CA LEU A 59 -2.95 -10.04 0.29
C LEU A 59 -1.71 -9.94 -0.60
N ARG A 60 -0.55 -9.65 -0.01
CA ARG A 60 0.73 -9.64 -0.73
C ARG A 60 1.01 -10.96 -1.43
N THR A 61 0.95 -12.08 -0.71
CA THR A 61 1.18 -13.40 -1.31
C THR A 61 0.23 -13.68 -2.48
N VAL A 62 -1.04 -13.29 -2.37
CA VAL A 62 -2.00 -13.53 -3.47
C VAL A 62 -1.70 -12.65 -4.69
N ILE A 63 -1.35 -11.39 -4.51
CA ILE A 63 -1.01 -10.48 -5.61
C ILE A 63 0.30 -10.89 -6.28
N GLU A 64 1.33 -11.23 -5.50
CA GLU A 64 2.61 -11.73 -6.01
C GLU A 64 2.45 -13.05 -6.78
N SER A 65 1.59 -13.97 -6.31
CA SER A 65 1.30 -15.23 -7.03
C SER A 65 0.70 -15.01 -8.42
N LYS A 66 0.15 -13.81 -8.67
CA LYS A 66 -0.42 -13.39 -9.94
C LYS A 66 0.54 -12.52 -10.76
N GLN A 67 1.80 -12.43 -10.33
CA GLN A 67 2.85 -11.62 -10.95
C GLN A 67 2.46 -10.14 -11.10
N LEU A 68 1.64 -9.65 -10.16
CA LEU A 68 1.22 -8.26 -10.13
C LEU A 68 2.14 -7.47 -9.19
N GLU A 69 2.47 -6.24 -9.61
CA GLU A 69 3.30 -5.33 -8.82
C GLU A 69 2.58 -4.91 -7.53
N ILE A 70 3.31 -4.96 -6.42
CA ILE A 70 2.84 -4.60 -5.08
C ILE A 70 3.98 -4.03 -4.26
N HIS A 71 3.67 -3.04 -3.42
CA HIS A 71 4.64 -2.38 -2.56
C HIS A 71 4.15 -2.24 -1.13
N GLY A 72 5.08 -1.92 -0.23
CA GLY A 72 4.80 -1.63 1.19
C GLY A 72 5.09 -0.18 1.54
N ILE A 73 4.95 0.16 2.82
CA ILE A 73 5.18 1.52 3.30
C ILE A 73 6.63 2.00 3.10
N LEU A 74 7.63 1.12 3.18
CA LEU A 74 9.03 1.52 2.96
C LEU A 74 9.27 2.04 1.54
N TRP A 75 8.64 1.41 0.55
CA TRP A 75 8.70 1.88 -0.84
C TRP A 75 8.08 3.28 -0.99
N LEU A 76 7.02 3.60 -0.24
CA LEU A 76 6.46 4.95 -0.24
C LEU A 76 7.46 5.98 0.29
N PHE A 77 8.15 5.67 1.38
CA PHE A 77 9.21 6.54 1.90
C PHE A 77 10.32 6.73 0.86
N ASP A 78 10.79 5.65 0.25
CA ASP A 78 11.82 5.71 -0.79
C ASP A 78 11.39 6.63 -1.93
N ARG A 79 10.16 6.47 -2.45
CA ARG A 79 9.63 7.34 -3.51
C ARG A 79 9.50 8.80 -3.10
N MET A 80 9.06 9.08 -1.88
CA MET A 80 8.91 10.46 -1.41
C MET A 80 10.27 11.14 -1.23
N VAL A 81 11.30 10.40 -0.82
CA VAL A 81 12.68 10.90 -0.76
C VAL A 81 13.24 11.11 -2.17
N ASP A 82 13.15 10.09 -3.03
CA ASP A 82 13.66 10.14 -4.41
C ASP A 82 13.05 11.30 -5.22
N ASN A 83 11.78 11.60 -4.98
CA ASN A 83 11.06 12.69 -5.63
C ASN A 83 11.24 14.05 -4.93
N SER A 84 12.01 14.11 -3.83
CA SER A 84 12.17 15.31 -2.99
C SER A 84 10.85 15.85 -2.39
N ASP A 85 9.83 14.99 -2.24
CA ASP A 85 8.58 15.33 -1.54
C ASP A 85 8.83 15.53 -0.03
N ILE A 86 9.79 14.79 0.52
CA ILE A 86 10.31 14.94 1.89
C ILE A 86 11.83 14.90 1.87
N THR A 87 12.44 15.60 2.83
CA THR A 87 13.90 15.52 3.05
C THR A 87 14.28 14.20 3.71
N ASN A 88 15.51 13.73 3.47
CA ASN A 88 16.13 12.59 4.14
C ASN A 88 15.94 12.60 5.67
N ASN A 89 16.28 13.71 6.34
CA ASN A 89 16.14 13.85 7.79
C ASN A 89 14.69 13.68 8.28
N LEU A 90 13.72 14.24 7.53
CA LEU A 90 12.30 14.06 7.83
C LEU A 90 11.86 12.60 7.65
N ALA A 91 12.32 11.95 6.57
CA ALA A 91 12.03 10.55 6.29
C ALA A 91 12.59 9.64 7.41
N ALA A 92 13.85 9.83 7.80
CA ALA A 92 14.50 9.08 8.88
C ALA A 92 13.75 9.23 10.20
N GLY A 93 13.44 10.46 10.62
CA GLY A 93 12.68 10.72 11.85
C GLY A 93 11.29 10.09 11.84
N LYS A 94 10.57 10.16 10.71
CA LYS A 94 9.25 9.51 10.57
C LYS A 94 9.34 8.00 10.53
N LEU A 95 10.42 7.42 10.01
CA LEU A 95 10.63 5.99 10.03
C LEU A 95 10.93 5.49 11.45
N GLN A 96 11.70 6.25 12.24
CA GLN A 96 11.93 5.98 13.66
C GLN A 96 10.63 6.03 14.46
N GLU A 97 9.79 7.06 14.28
CA GLU A 97 8.46 7.13 14.90
C GLU A 97 7.62 5.89 14.52
N LEU A 98 7.55 5.57 13.23
CA LEU A 98 6.76 4.45 12.72
C LEU A 98 7.20 3.10 13.31
N ARG A 99 8.51 2.90 13.51
CA ARG A 99 9.08 1.69 14.14
C ARG A 99 8.50 1.48 15.54
N THR A 100 8.35 2.54 16.32
CA THR A 100 7.81 2.45 17.70
C THR A 100 6.33 2.10 17.73
N MET A 101 5.58 2.45 16.69
CA MET A 101 4.13 2.23 16.61
C MET A 101 3.76 0.88 15.97
N ASN A 102 4.62 0.31 15.12
CA ASN A 102 4.31 -0.90 14.37
C ASN A 102 5.46 -1.92 14.39
N CYS A 103 5.40 -2.85 15.34
CA CYS A 103 6.37 -3.93 15.51
C CYS A 103 6.39 -4.98 14.39
N ARG A 104 5.46 -4.92 13.43
CA ARG A 104 5.39 -5.88 12.31
C ARG A 104 6.21 -5.45 11.10
N LEU A 105 6.76 -4.23 11.12
CA LEU A 105 7.58 -3.71 10.04
C LEU A 105 8.98 -4.32 10.05
N PRO A 106 9.62 -4.45 8.88
CA PRO A 106 10.91 -5.10 8.76
C PRO A 106 12.02 -4.15 9.29
N VAL A 107 12.53 -4.46 10.48
CA VAL A 107 13.39 -3.56 11.27
C VAL A 107 14.72 -3.31 10.57
N ASP A 108 15.34 -4.34 10.01
CA ASP A 108 16.67 -4.24 9.40
C ASP A 108 16.64 -3.29 8.19
N GLU A 109 15.62 -3.41 7.34
CA GLU A 109 15.38 -2.55 6.17
C GLU A 109 15.04 -1.11 6.56
N MET A 110 14.44 -0.90 7.73
CA MET A 110 14.19 0.45 8.26
C MET A 110 15.48 1.08 8.77
N GLU A 111 16.29 0.34 9.53
CA GLU A 111 17.55 0.85 10.06
C GLU A 111 18.54 1.19 8.95
N GLU A 112 18.56 0.42 7.86
CA GLU A 112 19.39 0.73 6.70
C GLU A 112 19.02 2.08 6.07
N ARG A 113 17.72 2.32 5.87
CA ARG A 113 17.22 3.60 5.34
C ARG A 113 17.53 4.77 6.26
N ILE A 114 17.36 4.59 7.57
CA ILE A 114 17.67 5.62 8.56
C ILE A 114 19.16 5.98 8.48
N ARG A 115 20.05 4.98 8.49
CA ARG A 115 21.50 5.24 8.37
C ARG A 115 21.85 5.95 7.08
N LEU A 116 21.27 5.54 5.96
CA LEU A 116 21.54 6.14 4.66
C LEU A 116 21.08 7.61 4.62
N TRP A 117 19.90 7.91 5.12
CA TRP A 117 19.33 9.26 5.11
C TRP A 117 19.91 10.21 6.17
N GLU A 118 20.48 9.72 7.27
CA GLU A 118 21.11 10.57 8.29
C GLU A 118 22.53 11.01 7.91
N ILE A 119 23.16 10.37 6.91
CA ILE A 119 24.52 10.69 6.45
C ILE A 119 24.51 11.80 5.37
N GLU A 120 23.40 11.94 4.64
CA GLU A 120 23.22 12.91 3.53
C GLU A 120 22.69 14.28 4.01
#